data_AF-A0A1X0P685-F1
#
_entry.id   AF-A0A1X0P685-F1
#
_cell.length_a   1.000
_cell.length_b   1.000
_cell.length_c   1.000
_cell.angle_alpha   90.00
_cell.angle_beta   90.00
_cell.angle_gamma   90.00
#
_symmetry.space_group_name_H-M   'P 1'
#
loop_
_entity.id
_entity.type
_entity.pdbx_description
1 polymer ?
#
loop_
_entity_poly.entity_id
_entity_poly.type
_entity_poly.pdbx_seq_one_letter_code
_entity_poly.pdbx_strand_id
1 'polypeptide(L)'
;MGERVESAFDQLQAILDNERFGSWNEDDVTTLLSLLNEYYKHQQKQQKKSDCTGEKEKDDETYLDEEDIINEMDRSLTKLRHFLQKRLPYGSVHEPNAPPLPLSTSSPSDEDKSIVKVKNNNNNNNNNNNNNNNIKAPVYPVDAFMYLEEDVEELVQQGCISREYCKTCGSVDIGLSDFITHSFSQDQLVYLSCYLLPALSDAAYIVTPDWKLQRRNEEQCKEVKLPLSTSTTTTTTAISSSSSSSSVVLTSPPFSCRHVVDVGSRLGVVLLSCYFAAQQQRLGNTEQVTGVELDNNMITLQHDVIKRFASKPSSLQLNVVHSNCFEGTGMDVLCQADVVILHNVFEYFSASPEEHLQSWQRLREILTRRGQLLICSPSLQETLAGFTEEQVRKVLTNNHNNNHNNNNNNNNNNNNHNNNHNNNNNNNNNNNNSGKEEEEVVVQEHVSPNSRKRSRDEMKNESFIEVWRRAWVEEIDVSTVRDVFFSLRQEGNNNNHNHHHCESDECCSHGEDEELLERLNSVRVYMVK
;
A
#
# COMPACT_ATOMS: atom_id res chain seq x y z
N MET A 1 -48.11 -19.08 -10.25
CA MET A 1 -47.35 -17.82 -10.06
C MET A 1 -48.04 -16.87 -9.08
N GLY A 2 -49.37 -16.71 -9.10
CA GLY A 2 -50.09 -15.78 -8.19
C GLY A 2 -49.87 -16.02 -6.68
N GLU A 3 -49.97 -17.27 -6.20
CA GLU A 3 -49.82 -17.59 -4.76
C GLU A 3 -48.43 -17.28 -4.17
N ARG A 4 -47.37 -17.23 -5.00
CA ARG A 4 -46.00 -16.89 -4.54
C ARG A 4 -45.76 -15.39 -4.46
N VAL A 5 -46.50 -14.58 -5.21
CA VAL A 5 -46.38 -13.12 -5.21
C VAL A 5 -47.11 -12.53 -4.00
N GLU A 6 -48.32 -13.02 -3.70
CA GLU A 6 -49.08 -12.58 -2.52
C GLU A 6 -48.32 -12.90 -1.21
N SER A 7 -47.78 -14.12 -1.07
CA SER A 7 -47.01 -14.49 0.13
C SER A 7 -45.71 -13.68 0.32
N ALA A 8 -45.08 -13.22 -0.77
CA ALA A 8 -43.91 -12.35 -0.71
C ALA A 8 -44.31 -10.91 -0.35
N PHE A 9 -45.43 -10.42 -0.88
CA PHE A 9 -45.98 -9.13 -0.50
C PHE A 9 -46.40 -9.09 0.97
N ASP A 10 -47.02 -10.14 1.50
CA ASP A 10 -47.38 -10.23 2.92
C ASP A 10 -46.14 -10.16 3.85
N GLN A 11 -45.00 -10.71 3.42
CA GLN A 11 -43.74 -10.65 4.17
C GLN A 11 -43.08 -9.27 4.11
N LEU A 12 -43.22 -8.57 2.98
CA LEU A 12 -42.67 -7.23 2.78
C LEU A 12 -43.60 -6.13 3.32
N GLN A 13 -44.89 -6.40 3.49
CA GLN A 13 -45.91 -5.42 3.86
C GLN A 13 -45.58 -4.73 5.18
N ALA A 14 -45.14 -5.47 6.19
CA ALA A 14 -44.74 -4.88 7.47
C ALA A 14 -43.55 -3.91 7.36
N ILE A 15 -42.64 -4.15 6.41
CA ILE A 15 -41.47 -3.29 6.16
C ILE A 15 -41.90 -2.06 5.36
N LEU A 16 -42.68 -2.26 4.30
CA LEU A 16 -43.19 -1.20 3.44
C LEU A 16 -44.14 -0.24 4.20
N ASP A 17 -44.96 -0.76 5.11
CA ASP A 17 -45.83 0.04 5.97
C ASP A 17 -45.02 0.85 7.01
N ASN A 18 -43.94 0.27 7.56
CA ASN A 18 -43.02 0.98 8.47
C ASN A 18 -42.32 2.15 7.76
N GLU A 19 -41.95 1.97 6.49
CA GLU A 19 -41.32 3.01 5.66
C GLU A 19 -42.34 3.93 4.95
N ARG A 20 -43.62 3.84 5.32
CA ARG A 20 -44.73 4.64 4.77
C ARG A 20 -44.75 4.63 3.24
N PHE A 21 -44.70 3.45 2.64
CA PHE A 21 -44.72 3.26 1.19
C PHE A 21 -45.81 4.08 0.46
N GLY A 22 -46.99 4.26 1.08
CA GLY A 22 -48.06 5.11 0.54
C GLY A 22 -47.76 6.61 0.44
N SER A 23 -46.59 7.07 0.90
CA SER A 23 -46.12 8.45 0.82
C SER A 23 -44.91 8.64 -0.10
N TRP A 24 -44.47 7.58 -0.77
CA TRP A 24 -43.33 7.59 -1.68
C TRP A 24 -43.66 8.34 -2.97
N ASN A 25 -42.68 9.04 -3.52
CA ASN A 25 -42.80 9.69 -4.81
C ASN A 25 -42.53 8.68 -5.95
N GLU A 26 -42.73 9.10 -7.20
CA GLU A 26 -42.58 8.24 -8.38
C GLU A 26 -41.14 7.71 -8.54
N ASP A 27 -40.13 8.48 -8.11
CA ASP A 27 -38.71 8.12 -8.18
C ASP A 27 -38.36 7.03 -7.16
N ASP A 28 -38.88 7.13 -5.94
CA ASP A 28 -38.70 6.14 -4.87
C ASP A 28 -39.30 4.78 -5.28
N VAL A 29 -40.50 4.82 -5.87
CA VAL A 29 -41.18 3.62 -6.40
C VAL A 29 -40.40 3.04 -7.57
N THR A 30 -39.90 3.87 -8.48
CA THR A 30 -39.09 3.43 -9.63
C THR A 30 -37.78 2.80 -9.19
N THR A 31 -37.14 3.35 -8.15
CA THR A 31 -35.91 2.81 -7.56
C THR A 31 -36.15 1.43 -6.96
N LEU A 32 -37.21 1.25 -6.18
CA LEU A 32 -37.57 -0.06 -5.63
C LEU A 32 -37.88 -1.08 -6.73
N LEU A 33 -38.60 -0.68 -7.78
CA LEU A 33 -38.89 -1.55 -8.92
C LEU A 33 -37.62 -1.96 -9.66
N SER A 34 -36.65 -1.05 -9.80
CA SER A 34 -35.34 -1.36 -10.39
C SER A 34 -34.58 -2.39 -9.54
N LEU A 35 -34.49 -2.17 -8.23
CA LEU A 35 -33.83 -3.10 -7.30
C LEU A 35 -34.48 -4.49 -7.28
N LEU A 36 -35.82 -4.56 -7.30
CA LEU A 36 -36.55 -5.82 -7.39
C LEU A 36 -36.32 -6.54 -8.72
N ASN A 37 -36.24 -5.79 -9.83
CA ASN A 37 -35.95 -6.34 -11.15
C ASN A 37 -34.53 -6.88 -11.23
N GLU A 38 -33.54 -6.19 -10.64
CA GLU A 38 -32.17 -6.69 -10.53
C GLU A 38 -32.09 -7.96 -9.67
N TYR A 39 -32.72 -7.95 -8.51
CA TYR A 39 -32.80 -9.13 -7.64
C TYR A 39 -33.45 -10.32 -8.37
N TYR A 40 -34.49 -10.09 -9.15
CA TYR A 40 -35.16 -11.12 -9.92
C TYR A 40 -34.30 -11.66 -11.07
N LYS A 41 -33.59 -10.79 -11.80
CA LYS A 41 -32.57 -11.19 -12.80
C LYS A 41 -31.48 -12.05 -12.15
N HIS A 42 -31.05 -11.68 -10.95
CA HIS A 42 -30.06 -12.43 -10.19
C HIS A 42 -30.58 -13.82 -9.76
N GLN A 43 -31.82 -13.92 -9.28
CA GLN A 43 -32.45 -15.23 -8.99
C GLN A 43 -32.63 -16.10 -10.25
N GLN A 44 -33.00 -15.53 -11.39
CA GLN A 44 -33.12 -16.29 -12.64
C GLN A 44 -31.77 -16.82 -13.13
N LYS A 45 -30.68 -16.05 -12.98
CA LYS A 45 -29.31 -16.53 -13.25
C LYS A 45 -28.96 -17.72 -12.33
N GLN A 46 -29.39 -17.70 -11.07
CA GLN A 46 -29.17 -18.82 -10.14
C GLN A 46 -30.01 -20.06 -10.47
N GLN A 47 -31.26 -19.90 -10.92
CA GLN A 47 -32.12 -21.03 -11.32
C GLN A 47 -31.72 -21.65 -12.67
N LYS A 48 -31.19 -20.87 -13.62
CA LYS A 48 -30.61 -21.42 -14.86
C LYS A 48 -29.37 -22.29 -14.60
N LYS A 49 -28.67 -22.07 -13.48
CA LYS A 49 -27.56 -22.92 -13.02
C LYS A 49 -28.02 -24.28 -12.45
N SER A 50 -29.27 -24.41 -11.99
CA SER A 50 -29.80 -25.68 -11.44
C SER A 50 -30.51 -26.59 -12.45
N ASP A 51 -30.94 -26.06 -13.60
CA ASP A 51 -31.64 -26.86 -14.63
C ASP A 51 -30.71 -27.44 -15.72
N CYS A 52 -29.40 -27.13 -15.68
CA CYS A 52 -28.39 -27.73 -16.56
C CYS A 52 -27.57 -28.85 -15.90
N THR A 53 -27.88 -29.26 -14.66
CA THR A 53 -27.25 -30.42 -14.00
C THR A 53 -27.96 -31.72 -14.39
N GLY A 54 -27.99 -31.98 -15.69
CA GLY A 54 -28.37 -33.26 -16.27
C GLY A 54 -27.27 -33.68 -17.24
N GLU A 55 -26.31 -34.44 -16.72
CA GLU A 55 -25.22 -35.13 -17.41
C GLU A 55 -23.82 -34.47 -17.38
N LYS A 56 -22.95 -35.18 -16.66
CA LYS A 56 -21.48 -35.14 -16.57
C LYS A 56 -20.88 -34.16 -15.56
N GLU A 57 -20.66 -34.72 -14.36
CA GLU A 57 -19.61 -34.32 -13.41
C GLU A 57 -18.27 -34.09 -14.14
N LYS A 58 -17.88 -32.83 -14.24
CA LYS A 58 -16.50 -32.38 -14.16
C LYS A 58 -16.49 -31.16 -13.26
N ASP A 59 -15.49 -31.10 -12.39
CA ASP A 59 -15.28 -30.07 -11.39
C ASP A 59 -15.48 -28.67 -11.96
N ASP A 60 -16.62 -28.06 -11.65
CA ASP A 60 -16.96 -26.70 -12.07
C ASP A 60 -16.60 -25.77 -10.90
N GLU A 61 -15.32 -25.40 -10.83
CA GLU A 61 -14.89 -24.25 -10.03
C GLU A 61 -15.76 -23.07 -10.42
N THR A 62 -16.53 -22.56 -9.46
CA THR A 62 -17.44 -21.44 -9.70
C THR A 62 -16.60 -20.18 -9.90
N TYR A 63 -16.15 -19.93 -11.14
CA TYR A 63 -15.53 -18.67 -11.52
C TYR A 63 -16.53 -17.54 -11.23
N LEU A 64 -16.25 -16.75 -10.20
CA LEU A 64 -16.90 -15.48 -9.98
C LEU A 64 -16.40 -14.53 -11.07
N ASP A 65 -17.33 -13.75 -11.65
CA ASP A 65 -16.99 -12.74 -12.65
C ASP A 65 -16.03 -11.71 -12.03
N GLU A 66 -15.01 -11.27 -12.77
CA GLU A 66 -14.03 -10.30 -12.24
C GLU A 66 -14.72 -8.99 -11.86
N GLU A 67 -15.75 -8.61 -12.64
CA GLU A 67 -16.59 -7.44 -12.37
C GLU A 67 -17.39 -7.59 -11.06
N ASP A 68 -17.98 -8.77 -10.80
CA ASP A 68 -18.71 -9.05 -9.56
C ASP A 68 -17.79 -8.97 -8.32
N ILE A 69 -16.55 -9.46 -8.44
CA ILE A 69 -15.55 -9.39 -7.36
C ILE A 69 -15.21 -7.94 -7.04
N ILE A 70 -14.93 -7.13 -8.06
CA ILE A 70 -14.57 -5.72 -7.89
C ILE A 70 -15.75 -4.95 -7.28
N ASN A 71 -16.97 -5.18 -7.78
CA ASN A 71 -18.18 -4.54 -7.26
C ASN A 71 -18.42 -4.87 -5.77
N GLU A 72 -18.22 -6.12 -5.35
CA GLU A 72 -18.35 -6.50 -3.93
C GLU A 72 -17.24 -5.91 -3.06
N MET A 73 -16.02 -5.79 -3.62
CA MET A 73 -14.89 -5.13 -2.97
C MET A 73 -15.18 -3.64 -2.73
N ASP A 74 -15.61 -2.92 -3.77
CA ASP A 74 -16.00 -1.52 -3.70
C ASP A 74 -17.13 -1.29 -2.72
N ARG A 75 -18.15 -2.16 -2.73
CA ARG A 75 -19.26 -2.10 -1.77
C ARG A 75 -18.78 -2.26 -0.33
N SER A 76 -17.82 -3.16 -0.10
CA SER A 76 -17.27 -3.42 1.24
C SER A 76 -16.42 -2.25 1.74
N LEU A 77 -15.55 -1.70 0.88
CA LEU A 77 -14.73 -0.52 1.17
C LEU A 77 -15.59 0.73 1.38
N THR A 78 -16.63 0.92 0.57
CA THR A 78 -17.60 2.02 0.73
C THR A 78 -18.28 1.96 2.10
N LYS A 79 -18.73 0.78 2.54
CA LYS A 79 -19.33 0.63 3.89
C LYS A 79 -18.32 0.92 5.00
N LEU A 80 -17.06 0.54 4.81
CA LEU A 80 -15.98 0.86 5.74
C LEU A 80 -15.73 2.36 5.81
N ARG A 81 -15.63 3.05 4.66
CA ARG A 81 -15.49 4.52 4.57
C ARG A 81 -16.58 5.22 5.37
N HIS A 82 -17.85 4.92 5.08
CA HIS A 82 -18.99 5.53 5.77
C HIS A 82 -18.97 5.30 7.29
N PHE A 83 -18.53 4.11 7.73
CA PHE A 83 -18.37 3.83 9.16
C PHE A 83 -17.26 4.69 9.78
N LEU A 84 -16.13 4.83 9.10
CA LEU A 84 -15.00 5.64 9.54
C LEU A 84 -15.35 7.14 9.56
N GLN A 85 -15.96 7.69 8.50
CA GLN A 85 -16.39 9.09 8.44
C GLN A 85 -17.35 9.45 9.58
N LYS A 86 -18.28 8.56 9.95
CA LYS A 86 -19.19 8.77 11.09
C LYS A 86 -18.47 8.78 12.43
N ARG A 87 -17.40 8.00 12.55
CA ARG A 87 -16.67 7.83 13.81
C ARG A 87 -15.54 8.85 13.98
N LEU A 88 -14.99 9.31 12.87
CA LEU A 88 -13.95 10.32 12.76
C LEU A 88 -14.40 11.40 11.76
N PRO A 89 -15.30 12.31 12.16
CA PRO A 89 -15.66 13.46 11.33
C PRO A 89 -14.42 14.31 10.98
N TYR A 90 -14.48 15.07 9.89
CA TYR A 90 -13.37 15.93 9.47
C TYR A 90 -12.93 16.87 10.62
N GLY A 91 -11.61 16.96 10.83
CA GLY A 91 -11.00 17.77 11.89
C GLY A 91 -11.12 17.21 13.31
N SER A 92 -11.75 16.04 13.50
CA SER A 92 -11.82 15.40 14.83
C SER A 92 -10.49 14.78 15.28
N VAL A 93 -9.66 14.39 14.32
CA VAL A 93 -8.28 13.90 14.55
C VAL A 93 -7.32 14.99 14.11
N HIS A 94 -6.37 15.32 14.98
CA HIS A 94 -5.29 16.24 14.63
C HIS A 94 -4.24 15.49 13.80
N GLU A 95 -4.33 15.61 12.48
CA GLU A 95 -3.36 15.00 11.57
C GLU A 95 -2.19 15.94 11.28
N PRO A 96 -0.95 15.43 11.19
CA PRO A 96 0.17 16.24 10.77
C PRO A 96 -0.05 16.74 9.34
N ASN A 97 0.09 18.05 9.15
CA ASN A 97 -0.18 18.74 7.88
C ASN A 97 1.02 19.52 7.34
N ALA A 98 2.22 19.31 7.90
CA ALA A 98 3.43 19.91 7.38
C ALA A 98 4.60 18.93 7.52
N PRO A 99 5.43 18.76 6.47
CA PRO A 99 6.71 18.10 6.64
C PRO A 99 7.62 18.97 7.54
N PRO A 100 8.59 18.37 8.24
CA PRO A 100 9.42 19.10 9.18
C PRO A 100 10.24 20.20 8.50
N LEU A 101 10.21 21.41 9.07
CA LEU A 101 11.06 22.51 8.64
C LEU A 101 12.52 22.23 9.03
N PRO A 102 13.52 22.66 8.24
CA PRO A 102 14.91 22.63 8.69
C PRO A 102 15.03 23.48 9.95
N LEU A 103 15.62 22.94 11.02
CA LEU A 103 15.98 23.72 12.21
C LEU A 103 16.87 24.88 11.76
N SER A 104 16.35 26.11 11.84
CA SER A 104 17.18 27.29 11.67
C SER A 104 18.26 27.26 12.75
N THR A 105 19.53 27.30 12.35
CA THR A 105 20.66 27.44 13.25
C THR A 105 20.61 28.82 13.90
N SER A 106 19.77 29.00 14.92
CA SER A 106 19.87 30.08 15.88
C SER A 106 20.39 29.49 17.18
N SER A 107 21.66 29.77 17.45
CA SER A 107 22.34 29.48 18.71
C SER A 107 21.49 29.89 19.91
N PRO A 108 21.49 29.13 21.02
CA PRO A 108 20.76 29.51 22.21
C PRO A 108 21.49 30.65 22.92
N SER A 109 20.84 31.82 23.02
CA SER A 109 21.17 32.80 24.04
C SER A 109 20.09 32.75 25.11
N ASP A 110 20.56 32.60 26.35
CA ASP A 110 19.83 32.43 27.59
C ASP A 110 18.81 33.53 27.93
N GLU A 111 17.83 33.14 28.77
CA GLU A 111 16.90 33.94 29.61
C GLU A 111 15.77 34.69 28.86
N ASP A 112 14.50 34.70 29.29
CA ASP A 112 13.93 34.66 30.63
C ASP A 112 12.42 34.28 30.64
N LYS A 113 11.93 33.84 31.80
CA LYS A 113 10.54 33.46 32.11
C LYS A 113 9.63 34.69 32.21
N SER A 114 8.39 34.61 31.73
CA SER A 114 7.21 35.10 32.47
C SER A 114 5.87 34.82 31.76
N ILE A 115 4.82 34.85 32.58
CA ILE A 115 3.49 34.27 32.44
C ILE A 115 2.46 35.38 32.13
N VAL A 116 1.56 35.10 31.15
CA VAL A 116 0.14 35.54 31.04
C VAL A 116 -0.21 37.03 30.84
N LYS A 117 -0.89 37.38 29.72
CA LYS A 117 -2.32 37.80 29.61
C LYS A 117 -2.66 38.48 28.27
N VAL A 118 -3.84 38.12 27.76
CA VAL A 118 -4.60 38.78 26.68
C VAL A 118 -5.03 40.20 27.10
N LYS A 119 -4.85 41.20 26.21
CA LYS A 119 -5.84 42.24 25.86
C LYS A 119 -5.34 43.23 24.77
N ASN A 120 -6.26 43.54 23.85
CA ASN A 120 -6.24 44.59 22.83
C ASN A 120 -5.79 45.98 23.34
N ASN A 121 -5.01 46.73 22.55
CA ASN A 121 -5.49 47.82 21.66
C ASN A 121 -4.33 48.67 21.10
N ASN A 122 -4.46 49.02 19.82
CA ASN A 122 -3.98 50.21 19.11
C ASN A 122 -2.65 50.87 19.53
N ASN A 123 -1.69 50.85 18.60
CA ASN A 123 -0.99 52.08 18.23
C ASN A 123 -0.50 52.03 16.77
N ASN A 124 -0.87 53.08 16.04
CA ASN A 124 -0.34 53.45 14.74
C ASN A 124 1.18 53.54 14.80
N ASN A 125 1.85 52.88 13.86
CA ASN A 125 3.12 53.37 13.33
C ASN A 125 3.22 52.97 11.86
N ASN A 126 3.17 54.00 11.01
CA ASN A 126 3.66 53.95 9.64
C ASN A 126 5.12 53.50 9.67
N ASN A 127 5.40 52.32 9.13
CA ASN A 127 6.68 51.99 8.56
C ASN A 127 6.43 51.16 7.31
N ASN A 128 6.76 51.76 6.16
CA ASN A 128 6.91 51.10 4.88
C ASN A 128 7.96 50.00 5.04
N ASN A 129 7.49 48.77 5.27
CA ASN A 129 8.26 47.57 4.99
C ASN A 129 7.61 46.92 3.78
N ASN A 130 8.24 47.08 2.62
CA ASN A 130 8.08 46.16 1.50
C ASN A 130 8.62 44.79 1.95
N ASN A 131 7.82 44.07 2.73
CA ASN A 131 8.01 42.66 2.94
C ASN A 131 7.28 41.97 1.80
N ASN A 132 8.03 41.44 0.83
CA ASN A 132 7.54 40.35 -0.02
C ASN A 132 7.30 39.13 0.89
N ASN A 133 6.22 39.16 1.67
CA ASN A 133 5.73 38.02 2.43
C ASN A 133 5.09 37.06 1.42
N ASN A 134 5.89 36.18 0.81
CA ASN A 134 5.34 35.09 0.03
C ASN A 134 4.58 34.16 0.99
N ILE A 135 3.24 34.20 0.95
CA ILE A 135 2.40 33.37 1.81
C ILE A 135 2.60 31.91 1.38
N LYS A 136 2.99 31.03 2.33
CA LYS A 136 3.13 29.59 2.06
C LYS A 136 1.75 28.99 1.79
N ALA A 137 1.66 28.06 0.83
CA ALA A 137 0.45 27.31 0.56
C ALA A 137 -0.09 26.64 1.83
N PRO A 138 -1.38 26.81 2.16
CA PRO A 138 -2.05 26.01 3.17
C PRO A 138 -2.03 24.54 2.78
N VAL A 139 -1.85 23.68 3.76
CA VAL A 139 -1.86 22.23 3.57
C VAL A 139 -2.98 21.63 4.40
N TYR A 140 -3.86 20.87 3.76
CA TYR A 140 -5.00 20.22 4.40
C TYR A 140 -4.84 18.70 4.35
N PRO A 141 -4.90 18.01 5.50
CA PRO A 141 -4.98 16.56 5.53
C PRO A 141 -6.39 16.16 5.08
N VAL A 142 -6.48 15.61 3.88
CA VAL A 142 -7.70 15.11 3.25
C VAL A 142 -7.40 13.66 2.87
N ASP A 143 -7.78 12.74 3.74
CA ASP A 143 -7.46 11.33 3.55
C ASP A 143 -8.24 10.75 2.35
N ALA A 144 -7.53 10.28 1.34
CA ALA A 144 -8.11 9.83 0.07
C ALA A 144 -8.88 8.50 0.16
N PHE A 145 -8.80 7.78 1.29
CA PHE A 145 -9.77 6.72 1.56
C PHE A 145 -11.06 7.31 2.10
N MET A 146 -10.97 8.31 2.97
CA MET A 146 -12.12 8.88 3.68
C MET A 146 -12.93 9.89 2.87
N TYR A 147 -12.31 10.63 1.96
CA TYR A 147 -12.94 11.73 1.25
C TYR A 147 -12.79 11.55 -0.26
N LEU A 148 -13.92 11.42 -0.95
CA LEU A 148 -14.02 11.54 -2.40
C LEU A 148 -14.05 13.01 -2.81
N GLU A 149 -13.92 13.30 -4.11
CA GLU A 149 -13.97 14.67 -4.63
C GLU A 149 -15.27 15.38 -4.22
N GLU A 150 -16.42 14.70 -4.27
CA GLU A 150 -17.69 15.23 -3.77
C GLU A 150 -17.65 15.63 -2.28
N ASP A 151 -16.98 14.83 -1.44
CA ASP A 151 -16.82 15.16 -0.02
C ASP A 151 -15.90 16.39 0.17
N VAL A 152 -14.88 16.55 -0.68
CA VAL A 152 -13.97 17.71 -0.66
C VAL A 152 -14.73 18.98 -1.01
N GLU A 153 -15.58 18.95 -2.04
CA GLU A 153 -16.47 20.05 -2.41
C GLU A 153 -17.40 20.45 -1.25
N GLU A 154 -17.96 19.48 -0.53
CA GLU A 154 -18.78 19.74 0.65
C GLU A 154 -17.96 20.43 1.76
N LEU A 155 -16.73 19.98 2.03
CA LEU A 155 -15.85 20.58 3.03
C LEU A 155 -15.45 22.02 2.66
N VAL A 156 -15.24 22.30 1.36
CA VAL A 156 -15.00 23.65 0.85
C VAL A 156 -16.24 24.52 1.04
N GLN A 157 -17.42 24.02 0.71
CA GLN A 157 -18.69 24.75 0.86
C GLN A 157 -19.00 25.07 2.33
N GLN A 158 -18.65 24.17 3.25
CA GLN A 158 -18.79 24.39 4.69
C GLN A 158 -17.72 25.34 5.26
N GLY A 159 -16.72 25.72 4.47
CA GLY A 159 -15.60 26.57 4.91
C GLY A 159 -14.61 25.87 5.83
N CYS A 160 -14.59 24.53 5.84
CA CYS A 160 -13.63 23.73 6.60
C CYS A 160 -12.24 23.76 5.96
N ILE A 161 -12.19 23.76 4.62
CA ILE A 161 -10.97 23.83 3.80
C ILE A 161 -11.16 24.81 2.65
N SER A 162 -10.09 25.09 1.90
CA SER A 162 -10.16 25.89 0.68
C SER A 162 -9.22 25.32 -0.38
N ARG A 163 -9.69 25.19 -1.63
CA ARG A 163 -8.84 24.81 -2.78
C ARG A 163 -7.86 25.90 -3.16
N GLU A 164 -8.24 27.15 -2.92
CA GLU A 164 -7.46 28.32 -3.32
C GLU A 164 -7.15 29.19 -2.10
N TYR A 165 -6.00 29.87 -2.15
CA TYR A 165 -5.64 30.86 -1.15
C TYR A 165 -5.07 32.11 -1.80
N CYS A 166 -5.25 33.24 -1.14
CA CYS A 166 -4.71 34.51 -1.57
C CYS A 166 -3.21 34.57 -1.24
N LYS A 167 -2.33 34.68 -2.25
CA LYS A 167 -0.88 34.78 -2.04
C LYS A 167 -0.45 36.13 -1.46
N THR A 168 -1.25 37.15 -1.71
CA THR A 168 -1.06 38.52 -1.19
C THR A 168 -2.41 39.05 -0.71
N CYS A 169 -2.63 39.13 0.60
CA CYS A 169 -3.91 39.52 1.20
C CYS A 169 -4.58 40.72 0.50
N GLY A 170 -5.84 40.55 0.07
CA GLY A 170 -6.62 41.58 -0.65
C GLY A 170 -6.32 41.70 -2.14
N SER A 171 -5.50 40.82 -2.71
CA SER A 171 -5.23 40.75 -4.15
C SER A 171 -6.04 39.65 -4.85
N VAL A 172 -5.99 39.65 -6.19
CA VAL A 172 -6.49 38.56 -7.04
C VAL A 172 -5.41 37.52 -7.37
N ASP A 173 -4.21 37.64 -6.78
CA ASP A 173 -3.15 36.65 -6.94
C ASP A 173 -3.45 35.47 -6.01
N ILE A 174 -4.01 34.41 -6.62
CA ILE A 174 -4.41 33.18 -5.97
C ILE A 174 -3.42 32.05 -6.25
N GLY A 175 -3.24 31.17 -5.28
CA GLY A 175 -2.54 29.89 -5.40
C GLY A 175 -3.43 28.73 -5.00
N LEU A 176 -3.01 27.52 -5.32
CA LEU A 176 -3.70 26.28 -4.90
C LEU A 176 -3.19 25.84 -3.53
N SER A 177 -4.11 25.40 -2.69
CA SER A 177 -3.78 24.72 -1.43
C SER A 177 -3.32 23.28 -1.72
N ASP A 178 -2.46 22.75 -0.86
CA ASP A 178 -1.99 21.38 -0.97
C ASP A 178 -2.91 20.44 -0.17
N PHE A 179 -3.32 19.33 -0.78
CA PHE A 179 -4.05 18.26 -0.08
C PHE A 179 -3.14 17.06 0.10
N ILE A 180 -3.06 16.55 1.33
CA ILE A 180 -2.22 15.39 1.65
C ILE A 180 -3.11 14.25 2.15
N THR A 181 -2.72 13.03 1.81
CA THR A 181 -3.38 11.82 2.27
C THR A 181 -2.40 10.92 3.01
N HIS A 182 -2.88 10.18 4.00
CA HIS A 182 -2.08 9.21 4.73
C HIS A 182 -2.55 7.76 4.49
N SER A 183 -3.59 7.56 3.68
CA SER A 183 -4.12 6.24 3.33
C SER A 183 -4.23 6.09 1.81
N PHE A 184 -4.13 4.87 1.32
CA PHE A 184 -4.46 4.56 -0.07
C PHE A 184 -5.92 4.89 -0.38
N SER A 185 -6.25 5.36 -1.60
CA SER A 185 -7.66 5.41 -2.03
C SER A 185 -8.25 4.01 -2.12
N GLN A 186 -9.58 3.98 -2.23
CA GLN A 186 -10.31 2.76 -2.56
C GLN A 186 -9.73 2.04 -3.79
N ASP A 187 -9.47 2.72 -4.90
CA ASP A 187 -8.90 2.05 -6.08
C ASP A 187 -7.49 1.51 -5.87
N GLN A 188 -6.63 2.25 -5.16
CA GLN A 188 -5.31 1.75 -4.80
C GLN A 188 -5.42 0.53 -3.88
N LEU A 189 -6.39 0.48 -2.97
CA LEU A 189 -6.66 -0.68 -2.12
C LEU A 189 -7.14 -1.88 -2.93
N VAL A 190 -8.06 -1.69 -3.89
CA VAL A 190 -8.53 -2.75 -4.80
C VAL A 190 -7.37 -3.28 -5.65
N TYR A 191 -6.59 -2.38 -6.27
CA TYR A 191 -5.40 -2.73 -7.03
C TYR A 191 -4.42 -3.55 -6.17
N LEU A 192 -4.10 -3.06 -4.98
CA LEU A 192 -3.15 -3.68 -4.07
C LEU A 192 -3.60 -5.11 -3.66
N SER A 193 -4.82 -5.25 -3.14
CA SER A 193 -5.29 -6.51 -2.55
C SER A 193 -5.82 -7.52 -3.57
N CYS A 194 -6.38 -7.05 -4.69
CA CYS A 194 -7.01 -7.91 -5.68
C CYS A 194 -6.11 -8.18 -6.90
N TYR A 195 -5.09 -7.37 -7.18
CA TYR A 195 -4.24 -7.55 -8.37
C TYR A 195 -2.76 -7.70 -8.03
N LEU A 196 -2.19 -6.73 -7.30
CA LEU A 196 -0.76 -6.69 -7.07
C LEU A 196 -0.25 -7.82 -6.17
N LEU A 197 -0.80 -7.96 -4.95
CA LEU A 197 -0.42 -9.02 -4.02
C LEU A 197 -0.68 -10.45 -4.59
N PRO A 198 -1.82 -10.70 -5.26
CA PRO A 198 -2.03 -11.97 -5.98
C PRO A 198 -0.97 -12.22 -7.05
N ALA A 199 -0.69 -11.25 -7.93
CA ALA A 199 0.29 -11.42 -9.00
C ALA A 199 1.71 -11.70 -8.49
N LEU A 200 2.10 -11.10 -7.35
CA LEU A 200 3.41 -11.34 -6.72
C LEU A 200 3.54 -12.75 -6.13
N SER A 201 2.42 -13.39 -5.78
CA SER A 201 2.40 -14.69 -5.10
C SER A 201 1.80 -15.82 -5.93
N ASP A 202 1.46 -15.58 -7.18
CA ASP A 202 0.83 -16.57 -8.07
C ASP A 202 1.86 -17.19 -9.03
N ALA A 203 1.81 -18.52 -9.14
CA ALA A 203 2.56 -19.31 -10.11
C ALA A 203 2.15 -19.03 -11.57
N ALA A 204 1.13 -18.23 -11.85
CA ALA A 204 0.87 -17.73 -13.18
C ALA A 204 1.84 -16.61 -13.60
N TYR A 205 2.61 -16.02 -12.68
CA TYR A 205 3.47 -14.87 -12.94
C TYR A 205 4.96 -15.20 -12.85
N ILE A 206 5.79 -14.40 -13.53
CA ILE A 206 7.24 -14.47 -13.49
C ILE A 206 7.83 -13.06 -13.49
N VAL A 207 8.97 -12.90 -12.82
CA VAL A 207 9.82 -11.71 -12.99
C VAL A 207 10.86 -12.02 -14.05
N THR A 208 10.86 -11.24 -15.11
CA THR A 208 11.80 -11.37 -16.22
C THR A 208 13.20 -10.86 -15.86
N PRO A 209 14.25 -11.18 -16.65
CA PRO A 209 15.60 -10.65 -16.42
C PRO A 209 15.69 -9.11 -16.45
N ASP A 210 14.75 -8.43 -17.10
CA ASP A 210 14.61 -6.97 -17.10
C ASP A 210 13.70 -6.44 -15.98
N TRP A 211 13.46 -7.26 -14.95
CA TRP A 211 12.73 -6.91 -13.72
C TRP A 211 11.25 -6.57 -13.93
N LYS A 212 10.61 -7.15 -14.95
CA LYS A 212 9.17 -6.96 -15.19
C LYS A 212 8.37 -8.12 -14.64
N LEU A 213 7.34 -7.82 -13.88
CA LEU A 213 6.34 -8.79 -13.45
C LEU A 213 5.30 -8.96 -14.55
N GLN A 214 5.28 -10.15 -15.15
CA GLN A 214 4.32 -10.46 -16.22
C GLN A 214 3.76 -11.88 -16.06
N ARG A 215 2.59 -12.10 -16.63
CA ARG A 215 1.97 -13.43 -16.69
C ARG A 215 2.79 -14.33 -17.63
N ARG A 216 2.98 -15.61 -17.25
CA ARG A 216 3.66 -16.61 -18.06
C ARG A 216 2.84 -16.91 -19.32
N ASN A 217 3.49 -16.98 -20.47
CA ASN A 217 2.85 -17.39 -21.72
C ASN A 217 2.58 -18.90 -21.71
N GLU A 218 1.56 -19.37 -22.43
CA GLU A 218 1.21 -20.80 -22.53
C GLU A 218 2.37 -21.70 -23.02
N GLU A 219 3.31 -21.14 -23.80
CA GLU A 219 4.50 -21.83 -24.30
C GLU A 219 5.62 -21.92 -23.25
N GLN A 220 5.76 -20.91 -22.38
CA GLN A 220 6.74 -20.90 -21.29
C GLN A 220 6.38 -21.88 -20.17
N CYS A 221 5.10 -22.22 -20.04
CA CYS A 221 4.63 -23.32 -19.20
C CYS A 221 5.01 -24.71 -19.74
N LYS A 222 5.45 -24.83 -21.01
CA LYS A 222 5.80 -26.10 -21.68
C LYS A 222 7.30 -26.35 -21.81
N GLU A 223 8.15 -25.32 -21.73
CA GLU A 223 9.60 -25.41 -22.04
C GLU A 223 10.49 -25.99 -20.92
N VAL A 224 9.95 -26.34 -19.75
CA VAL A 224 10.72 -27.04 -18.70
C VAL A 224 10.66 -28.56 -18.91
N LYS A 225 11.16 -29.03 -20.06
CA LYS A 225 11.52 -30.45 -20.25
C LYS A 225 13.04 -30.51 -20.37
N LEU A 226 13.70 -31.15 -19.39
CA LEU A 226 15.15 -31.39 -19.40
C LEU A 226 15.63 -31.95 -20.75
N PRO A 227 16.84 -31.57 -21.21
CA PRO A 227 17.46 -32.23 -22.35
C PRO A 227 17.84 -33.66 -21.93
N LEU A 228 17.20 -34.64 -22.54
CA LEU A 228 17.51 -36.05 -22.38
C LEU A 228 18.90 -36.31 -22.99
N SER A 229 19.88 -36.60 -22.14
CA SER A 229 21.19 -37.08 -22.58
C SER A 229 21.04 -38.46 -23.22
N THR A 230 21.51 -38.55 -24.46
CA THR A 230 21.58 -39.79 -25.23
C THR A 230 22.61 -40.74 -24.61
N SER A 231 22.17 -41.91 -24.16
CA SER A 231 22.99 -43.12 -24.23
C SER A 231 22.11 -44.36 -24.46
N THR A 232 22.36 -45.01 -25.59
CA THR A 232 22.06 -46.41 -25.93
C THR A 232 22.47 -47.36 -24.77
N THR A 233 21.79 -48.46 -24.44
CA THR A 233 21.73 -49.71 -25.23
C THR A 233 20.71 -50.73 -24.62
N THR A 234 19.97 -51.44 -25.50
CA THR A 234 19.42 -52.83 -25.42
C THR A 234 18.38 -53.33 -24.38
N THR A 235 17.19 -53.61 -24.92
CA THR A 235 16.34 -54.85 -24.84
C THR A 235 15.80 -55.38 -23.49
N THR A 236 14.47 -55.36 -23.28
CA THR A 236 13.54 -56.52 -23.33
C THR A 236 12.16 -56.18 -22.71
N THR A 237 11.12 -56.65 -23.38
CA THR A 237 9.65 -56.72 -23.13
C THR A 237 9.11 -56.62 -21.69
N ALA A 238 8.09 -55.77 -21.47
CA ALA A 238 6.86 -56.09 -20.71
C ALA A 238 5.80 -54.99 -20.85
N ILE A 239 4.55 -55.42 -21.00
CA ILE A 239 3.32 -54.62 -21.10
C ILE A 239 2.94 -54.13 -19.70
N SER A 240 2.76 -52.82 -19.53
CA SER A 240 1.97 -52.26 -18.43
C SER A 240 1.31 -50.95 -18.87
N SER A 241 -0.02 -50.98 -18.88
CA SER A 241 -0.89 -49.81 -18.93
C SER A 241 -0.53 -48.83 -17.81
N SER A 242 0.00 -47.67 -18.16
CA SER A 242 0.04 -46.52 -17.27
C SER A 242 -0.52 -45.33 -18.04
N SER A 243 -1.65 -44.82 -17.54
CA SER A 243 -2.15 -43.50 -17.87
C SER A 243 -1.03 -42.51 -17.65
N SER A 244 -0.57 -41.87 -18.73
CA SER A 244 0.34 -40.74 -18.68
C SER A 244 -0.40 -39.56 -18.07
N SER A 245 -0.48 -39.54 -16.74
CA SER A 245 -0.77 -38.34 -15.98
C SER A 245 0.39 -37.39 -16.28
N SER A 246 0.14 -36.42 -17.15
CA SER A 246 1.04 -35.29 -17.38
C SER A 246 1.36 -34.70 -16.02
N SER A 247 2.56 -34.95 -15.51
CA SER A 247 3.07 -34.29 -14.32
C SER A 247 3.22 -32.81 -14.66
N VAL A 248 2.20 -32.02 -14.30
CA VAL A 248 2.27 -30.57 -14.31
C VAL A 248 3.46 -30.19 -13.45
N VAL A 249 4.50 -29.63 -14.06
CA VAL A 249 5.60 -29.03 -13.31
C VAL A 249 4.98 -27.87 -12.55
N LEU A 250 4.81 -28.04 -11.23
CA LEU A 250 4.39 -26.98 -10.33
C LEU A 250 5.50 -25.92 -10.32
N THR A 251 5.34 -24.89 -11.15
CA THR A 251 6.22 -23.73 -11.15
C THR A 251 5.98 -22.94 -9.87
N SER A 252 7.03 -22.54 -9.16
CA SER A 252 6.88 -21.72 -7.96
C SER A 252 6.40 -20.29 -8.33
N PRO A 253 5.68 -19.62 -7.42
CA PRO A 253 5.38 -18.20 -7.55
C PRO A 253 6.67 -17.37 -7.52
N PRO A 254 6.65 -16.12 -8.04
CA PRO A 254 7.85 -15.29 -8.08
C PRO A 254 8.32 -14.88 -6.69
N PHE A 255 7.38 -14.64 -5.77
CA PHE A 255 7.68 -14.30 -4.37
C PHE A 255 6.79 -15.07 -3.40
N SER A 256 7.25 -15.18 -2.15
CA SER A 256 6.34 -15.51 -1.05
C SER A 256 5.63 -14.23 -0.64
N CYS A 257 4.33 -14.31 -0.37
CA CYS A 257 3.55 -13.21 0.21
C CYS A 257 2.66 -13.73 1.34
N ARG A 258 3.21 -14.60 2.20
CA ARG A 258 2.45 -15.22 3.29
C ARG A 258 2.18 -14.24 4.40
N HIS A 259 3.16 -13.39 4.73
CA HIS A 259 3.02 -12.35 5.74
C HIS A 259 3.20 -10.95 5.14
N VAL A 260 2.10 -10.18 5.16
CA VAL A 260 2.08 -8.77 4.73
C VAL A 260 2.06 -7.88 5.97
N VAL A 261 2.91 -6.86 6.01
CA VAL A 261 2.97 -5.88 7.10
C VAL A 261 2.68 -4.49 6.56
N ASP A 262 1.74 -3.80 7.18
CA ASP A 262 1.40 -2.40 6.91
C ASP A 262 1.97 -1.52 8.02
N VAL A 263 2.90 -0.62 7.69
CA VAL A 263 3.59 0.22 8.67
C VAL A 263 2.90 1.58 8.77
N GLY A 264 2.53 1.97 9.98
CA GLY A 264 1.68 3.13 10.20
C GLY A 264 0.27 2.84 9.69
N SER A 265 -0.32 1.73 10.16
CA SER A 265 -1.56 1.20 9.58
C SER A 265 -2.80 2.06 9.81
N ARG A 266 -2.73 3.10 10.67
CA ARG A 266 -3.74 4.14 10.89
C ARG A 266 -5.17 3.61 11.00
N LEU A 267 -5.96 3.75 9.94
CA LEU A 267 -7.38 3.37 9.89
C LEU A 267 -7.59 1.85 9.75
N GLY A 268 -6.54 1.08 9.47
CA GLY A 268 -6.57 -0.36 9.21
C GLY A 268 -7.13 -0.72 7.84
N VAL A 269 -7.14 0.22 6.89
CA VAL A 269 -7.79 0.05 5.59
C VAL A 269 -7.09 -0.97 4.68
N VAL A 270 -5.76 -1.09 4.77
CA VAL A 270 -4.99 -2.15 4.08
C VAL A 270 -5.32 -3.53 4.63
N LEU A 271 -5.46 -3.66 5.95
CA LEU A 271 -5.83 -4.92 6.60
C LEU A 271 -7.23 -5.37 6.15
N LEU A 272 -8.19 -4.45 6.16
CA LEU A 272 -9.56 -4.76 5.76
C LEU A 272 -9.71 -4.97 4.26
N SER A 273 -8.96 -4.26 3.40
CA SER A 273 -8.95 -4.55 1.97
C SER A 273 -8.42 -5.96 1.71
N CYS A 274 -7.30 -6.35 2.33
CA CYS A 274 -6.79 -7.72 2.20
C CYS A 274 -7.81 -8.76 2.70
N TYR A 275 -8.49 -8.49 3.81
CA TYR A 275 -9.55 -9.39 4.29
C TYR A 275 -10.71 -9.53 3.29
N PHE A 276 -11.21 -8.42 2.74
CA PHE A 276 -12.27 -8.46 1.73
C PHE A 276 -11.82 -9.20 0.47
N ALA A 277 -10.60 -8.97 -0.01
CA ALA A 277 -10.01 -9.69 -1.13
C ALA A 277 -9.87 -11.20 -0.84
N ALA A 278 -9.49 -11.58 0.38
CA ALA A 278 -9.45 -12.97 0.80
C ALA A 278 -10.84 -13.64 0.82
N GLN A 279 -11.90 -12.91 1.21
CA GLN A 279 -13.28 -13.41 1.10
C GLN A 279 -13.70 -13.66 -0.36
N GLN A 280 -13.13 -12.92 -1.31
CA GLN A 280 -13.29 -13.13 -2.74
C GLN A 280 -12.26 -14.10 -3.35
N GLN A 281 -11.56 -14.88 -2.51
CA GLN A 281 -10.55 -15.87 -2.93
C GLN A 281 -9.38 -15.30 -3.73
N ARG A 282 -9.12 -13.97 -3.67
CA ARG A 282 -8.00 -13.33 -4.38
C ARG A 282 -6.66 -13.57 -3.68
N LEU A 283 -6.65 -13.70 -2.36
CA LEU A 283 -5.44 -13.89 -1.55
C LEU A 283 -5.30 -15.33 -1.07
N GLY A 284 -5.09 -16.27 -2.00
CA GLY A 284 -4.94 -17.70 -1.67
C GLY A 284 -3.63 -18.06 -0.96
N ASN A 285 -2.57 -17.27 -1.15
CA ASN A 285 -1.23 -17.54 -0.63
C ASN A 285 -0.82 -16.62 0.54
N THR A 286 -1.67 -15.66 0.91
CA THR A 286 -1.45 -14.78 2.06
C THR A 286 -2.13 -15.36 3.28
N GLU A 287 -1.34 -15.61 4.32
CA GLU A 287 -1.78 -16.27 5.55
C GLU A 287 -2.03 -15.23 6.66
N GLN A 288 -1.30 -14.12 6.64
CA GLN A 288 -1.34 -13.11 7.70
C GLN A 288 -1.13 -11.69 7.15
N VAL A 289 -1.92 -10.75 7.67
CA VAL A 289 -1.69 -9.30 7.51
C VAL A 289 -1.57 -8.66 8.89
N THR A 290 -0.50 -7.90 9.11
CA THR A 290 -0.24 -7.23 10.39
C THR A 290 -0.11 -5.72 10.20
N GLY A 291 -0.93 -4.95 10.90
CA GLY A 291 -0.76 -3.50 11.01
C GLY A 291 0.13 -3.15 12.19
N VAL A 292 1.16 -2.34 11.95
CA VAL A 292 2.00 -1.75 13.01
C VAL A 292 1.59 -0.30 13.17
N GLU A 293 1.16 0.07 14.38
CA GLU A 293 0.67 1.42 14.66
C GLU A 293 1.15 1.88 16.05
N LEU A 294 1.46 3.17 16.16
CA LEU A 294 2.01 3.78 17.36
C LEU A 294 0.93 4.49 18.18
N ASP A 295 -0.11 5.04 17.55
CA ASP A 295 -1.18 5.75 18.24
C ASP A 295 -2.24 4.78 18.79
N ASN A 296 -2.43 4.82 20.11
CA ASN A 296 -3.36 3.93 20.80
C ASN A 296 -4.83 4.14 20.42
N ASN A 297 -5.23 5.35 19.99
CA ASN A 297 -6.60 5.59 19.53
C ASN A 297 -6.84 4.93 18.17
N MET A 298 -5.85 4.99 17.26
CA MET A 298 -5.85 4.27 15.99
C MET A 298 -5.85 2.76 16.20
N ILE A 299 -5.05 2.22 17.14
CA ILE A 299 -5.11 0.81 17.52
C ILE A 299 -6.52 0.40 17.96
N THR A 300 -7.15 1.22 18.81
CA THR A 300 -8.51 0.96 19.30
C THR A 300 -9.53 1.00 18.16
N LEU A 301 -9.41 1.98 17.25
CA LEU A 301 -10.24 2.08 16.05
C LEU A 301 -10.08 0.85 15.14
N GLN A 302 -8.84 0.41 14.91
CA GLN A 302 -8.53 -0.77 14.09
C GLN A 302 -9.19 -2.03 14.65
N HIS A 303 -9.13 -2.23 15.97
CA HIS A 303 -9.83 -3.34 16.61
C HIS A 303 -11.35 -3.26 16.42
N ASP A 304 -11.94 -2.06 16.50
CA ASP A 304 -13.38 -1.87 16.28
C ASP A 304 -13.80 -2.14 14.83
N VAL A 305 -13.04 -1.67 13.84
CA VAL A 305 -13.35 -1.96 12.42
C VAL A 305 -13.13 -3.42 12.09
N ILE A 306 -12.07 -4.07 12.58
CA ILE A 306 -11.84 -5.51 12.41
C ILE A 306 -13.00 -6.30 13.02
N LYS A 307 -13.39 -6.00 14.26
CA LYS A 307 -14.52 -6.65 14.92
C LYS A 307 -15.83 -6.49 14.14
N ARG A 308 -16.03 -5.33 13.50
CA ARG A 308 -17.25 -5.01 12.74
C ARG A 308 -17.30 -5.68 11.38
N PHE A 309 -16.21 -5.60 10.62
CA PHE A 309 -16.17 -5.95 9.20
C PHE A 309 -15.54 -7.32 8.94
N ALA A 310 -14.63 -7.79 9.80
CA ALA A 310 -13.98 -9.09 9.68
C ALA A 310 -14.62 -10.17 10.56
N SER A 311 -15.96 -10.25 10.55
CA SER A 311 -16.73 -11.18 11.38
C SER A 311 -16.86 -12.59 10.78
N LYS A 312 -16.69 -12.73 9.46
CA LYS A 312 -16.74 -14.04 8.79
C LYS A 312 -15.37 -14.72 8.88
N PRO A 313 -15.32 -16.05 9.08
CA PRO A 313 -14.08 -16.79 9.00
C PRO A 313 -13.37 -16.54 7.66
N SER A 314 -12.04 -16.41 7.71
CA SER A 314 -11.16 -16.32 6.57
C SER A 314 -9.92 -17.17 6.86
N SER A 315 -9.25 -17.65 5.81
CA SER A 315 -7.89 -18.20 5.92
C SER A 315 -6.87 -17.13 6.30
N LEU A 316 -7.19 -15.85 6.07
CA LEU A 316 -6.33 -14.72 6.37
C LEU A 316 -6.45 -14.29 7.83
N GLN A 317 -5.35 -14.32 8.57
CA GLN A 317 -5.27 -13.76 9.92
C GLN A 317 -4.99 -12.25 9.87
N LEU A 318 -5.79 -11.47 10.59
CA LEU A 318 -5.51 -10.04 10.81
C LEU A 318 -4.95 -9.82 12.22
N ASN A 319 -3.81 -9.14 12.30
CA ASN A 319 -3.19 -8.73 13.56
C ASN A 319 -2.95 -7.22 13.58
N VAL A 320 -3.00 -6.64 14.77
CA VAL A 320 -2.66 -5.23 15.02
C VAL A 320 -1.65 -5.19 16.15
N VAL A 321 -0.53 -4.53 15.93
CA VAL A 321 0.59 -4.43 16.86
C VAL A 321 0.77 -2.97 17.26
N HIS A 322 0.57 -2.69 18.54
CA HIS A 322 0.85 -1.37 19.14
C HIS A 322 2.36 -1.27 19.45
N SER A 323 3.14 -0.73 18.51
CA SER A 323 4.60 -0.68 18.64
C SER A 323 5.22 0.32 17.67
N ASN A 324 6.41 0.81 18.00
CA ASN A 324 7.25 1.51 17.05
C ASN A 324 7.83 0.49 16.06
N CYS A 325 7.81 0.80 14.76
CA CYS A 325 8.29 -0.09 13.70
C CYS A 325 9.80 -0.41 13.78
N PHE A 326 10.61 0.40 14.46
CA PHE A 326 12.05 0.22 14.54
C PHE A 326 12.54 -0.49 15.82
N GLU A 327 11.63 -0.91 16.70
CA GLU A 327 11.98 -1.57 17.95
C GLU A 327 10.91 -2.59 18.38
N GLY A 328 11.26 -3.44 19.34
CA GLY A 328 10.34 -4.41 19.94
C GLY A 328 9.59 -5.26 18.92
N THR A 329 8.30 -5.49 19.19
CA THR A 329 7.43 -6.33 18.35
C THR A 329 7.21 -5.76 16.96
N GLY A 330 7.27 -4.43 16.78
CA GLY A 330 7.18 -3.80 15.46
C GLY A 330 8.34 -4.23 14.57
N MET A 331 9.58 -4.11 15.07
CA MET A 331 10.76 -4.58 14.35
C MET A 331 10.73 -6.09 14.09
N ASP A 332 10.28 -6.89 15.07
CA ASP A 332 10.21 -8.33 14.91
C ASP A 332 9.28 -8.75 13.76
N VAL A 333 8.12 -8.09 13.60
CA VAL A 333 7.21 -8.40 12.49
C VAL A 333 7.76 -7.92 11.15
N LEU A 334 8.47 -6.80 11.12
CA LEU A 334 9.16 -6.31 9.91
C LEU A 334 10.25 -7.27 9.43
N CYS A 335 11.04 -7.86 10.34
CA CYS A 335 12.04 -8.87 9.99
C CYS A 335 11.42 -10.15 9.40
N GLN A 336 10.21 -10.51 9.85
CA GLN A 336 9.51 -11.74 9.46
C GLN A 336 8.64 -11.57 8.21
N ALA A 337 8.19 -10.35 7.92
CA ALA A 337 7.31 -10.04 6.79
C ALA A 337 7.90 -10.50 5.46
N ASP A 338 7.08 -11.02 4.56
CA ASP A 338 7.47 -11.20 3.16
C ASP A 338 7.26 -9.91 2.35
N VAL A 339 6.23 -9.15 2.70
CA VAL A 339 5.89 -7.87 2.06
C VAL A 339 5.72 -6.80 3.13
N VAL A 340 6.37 -5.66 2.97
CA VAL A 340 6.25 -4.47 3.81
C VAL A 340 5.64 -3.34 2.99
N ILE A 341 4.48 -2.84 3.42
CA ILE A 341 3.76 -1.74 2.78
C ILE A 341 4.06 -0.45 3.56
N LEU A 342 4.43 0.59 2.82
CA LEU A 342 4.83 1.89 3.34
C LEU A 342 4.09 2.98 2.54
N HIS A 343 3.05 3.56 3.14
CA HIS A 343 2.28 4.64 2.54
C HIS A 343 2.37 5.91 3.40
N ASN A 344 3.09 6.94 2.92
CA ASN A 344 3.24 8.22 3.63
C ASN A 344 3.62 8.14 5.11
N VAL A 345 4.41 7.13 5.50
CA VAL A 345 4.61 6.76 6.90
C VAL A 345 5.61 7.63 7.69
N PHE A 346 6.60 8.27 7.03
CA PHE A 346 7.67 8.98 7.73
C PHE A 346 7.67 10.49 7.51
N GLU A 347 7.29 10.97 6.32
CA GLU A 347 7.47 12.35 5.90
C GLU A 347 6.81 13.37 6.83
N TYR A 348 5.57 13.09 7.21
CA TYR A 348 4.76 13.97 8.04
C TYR A 348 4.89 13.70 9.55
N PHE A 349 5.59 12.63 9.93
CA PHE A 349 5.72 12.17 11.31
C PHE A 349 7.12 12.39 11.89
N SER A 350 8.09 12.73 11.05
CA SER A 350 9.47 13.06 11.46
C SER A 350 9.58 14.50 11.94
N ALA A 351 10.39 14.78 12.96
CA ALA A 351 10.61 16.14 13.47
C ALA A 351 11.64 16.94 12.65
N SER A 352 12.44 16.28 11.82
CA SER A 352 13.44 16.90 10.94
C SER A 352 13.65 16.11 9.64
N PRO A 353 14.14 16.73 8.54
CA PRO A 353 14.59 16.00 7.36
C PRO A 353 15.63 14.92 7.68
N GLU A 354 16.52 15.18 8.65
CA GLU A 354 17.51 14.21 9.10
C GLU A 354 16.87 12.98 9.76
N GLU A 355 15.86 13.17 10.60
CA GLU A 355 15.12 12.06 11.21
C GLU A 355 14.32 11.24 10.18
N HIS A 356 13.76 11.92 9.17
CA HIS A 356 13.12 11.23 8.05
C HIS A 356 14.14 10.34 7.30
N LEU A 357 15.32 10.86 6.97
CA LEU A 357 16.39 10.07 6.37
C LEU A 357 16.89 8.93 7.29
N GLN A 358 16.97 9.16 8.59
CA GLN A 358 17.33 8.12 9.57
C GLN A 358 16.30 7.00 9.62
N SER A 359 15.02 7.31 9.44
CA SER A 359 13.95 6.30 9.38
C SER A 359 14.15 5.35 8.19
N TRP A 360 14.47 5.89 7.01
CA TRP A 360 14.85 5.08 5.84
C TRP A 360 16.13 4.27 6.05
N GLN A 361 17.11 4.84 6.76
CA GLN A 361 18.32 4.12 7.12
C GLN A 361 18.04 2.93 8.04
N ARG A 362 17.28 3.14 9.12
CA ARG A 362 16.89 2.08 10.06
C ARG A 362 16.09 0.99 9.36
N LEU A 363 15.16 1.38 8.49
CA LEU A 363 14.39 0.43 7.72
C LEU A 363 15.30 -0.45 6.85
N ARG A 364 16.31 0.13 6.19
CA ARG A 364 17.32 -0.63 5.43
C ARG A 364 18.14 -1.57 6.33
N GLU A 365 18.46 -1.17 7.54
CA GLU A 365 19.22 -1.99 8.51
C GLU A 365 18.39 -3.17 9.06
N ILE A 366 17.06 -3.03 9.10
CA ILE A 366 16.12 -4.08 9.54
C ILE A 366 15.78 -5.02 8.37
N LEU A 367 15.41 -4.46 7.21
CA LEU A 367 14.97 -5.20 6.03
C LEU A 367 16.17 -5.68 5.21
N THR A 368 16.82 -6.73 5.73
CA THR A 368 18.05 -7.33 5.17
C THR A 368 17.82 -8.69 4.52
N ARG A 369 16.62 -9.26 4.66
CA ARG A 369 16.29 -10.56 4.08
C ARG A 369 16.10 -10.42 2.57
N ARG A 370 17.04 -10.97 1.80
CA ARG A 370 16.95 -11.04 0.35
C ARG A 370 15.62 -11.65 -0.10
N GLY A 371 14.96 -11.02 -1.07
CA GLY A 371 13.66 -11.44 -1.60
C GLY A 371 12.45 -10.90 -0.84
N GLN A 372 12.65 -10.23 0.31
CA GLN A 372 11.59 -9.46 0.95
C GLN A 372 11.18 -8.29 0.04
N LEU A 373 9.88 -7.99 0.00
CA LEU A 373 9.32 -6.95 -0.85
C LEU A 373 8.96 -5.69 -0.05
N LEU A 374 9.18 -4.54 -0.67
CA LEU A 374 8.67 -3.25 -0.22
C LEU A 374 7.66 -2.74 -1.25
N ILE A 375 6.48 -2.35 -0.79
CA ILE A 375 5.50 -1.62 -1.59
C ILE A 375 5.44 -0.20 -1.02
N CYS A 376 5.92 0.78 -1.79
CA CYS A 376 5.97 2.17 -1.36
C CYS A 376 5.05 3.04 -2.21
N SER A 377 4.36 3.97 -1.56
CA SER A 377 3.69 5.09 -2.21
C SER A 377 3.75 6.32 -1.27
N PRO A 378 4.46 7.39 -1.63
CA PRO A 378 5.20 7.60 -2.88
C PRO A 378 6.38 6.64 -3.06
N SER A 379 6.96 6.68 -4.26
CA SER A 379 8.12 5.86 -4.60
C SER A 379 9.37 6.25 -3.77
N LEU A 380 10.31 5.33 -3.55
CA LEU A 380 11.58 5.66 -2.88
C LEU A 380 12.33 6.79 -3.62
N GLN A 381 12.24 6.79 -4.95
CA GLN A 381 12.77 7.82 -5.84
C GLN A 381 12.23 9.20 -5.45
N GLU A 382 10.91 9.31 -5.36
CA GLU A 382 10.19 10.55 -5.07
C GLU A 382 10.44 11.00 -3.64
N THR A 383 10.33 10.08 -2.67
CA THR A 383 10.63 10.39 -1.26
C THR A 383 12.07 10.91 -1.10
N LEU A 384 13.04 10.25 -1.74
CA LEU A 384 14.45 10.63 -1.60
C LEU A 384 14.82 11.87 -2.42
N ALA A 385 14.07 12.20 -3.48
CA ALA A 385 14.28 13.41 -4.28
C ALA A 385 14.02 14.71 -3.49
N GLY A 386 13.25 14.63 -2.40
CA GLY A 386 13.02 15.76 -1.50
C GLY A 386 14.24 16.20 -0.68
N PHE A 387 15.34 15.43 -0.71
CA PHE A 387 16.56 15.73 0.06
C PHE A 387 17.72 16.17 -0.83
N THR A 388 18.57 17.04 -0.27
CA THR A 388 19.84 17.40 -0.90
C THR A 388 20.88 16.28 -0.76
N GLU A 389 21.77 16.15 -1.74
CA GLU A 389 22.91 15.22 -1.70
C GLU A 389 23.76 15.36 -0.41
N GLU A 390 23.89 16.58 0.12
CA GLU A 390 24.61 16.84 1.36
C GLU A 390 23.91 16.25 2.58
N GLN A 391 22.60 16.46 2.72
CA GLN A 391 21.79 15.88 3.80
C GLN A 391 21.87 14.35 3.77
N VAL A 392 21.68 13.77 2.59
CA VAL A 392 21.70 12.32 2.40
C VAL A 392 23.06 11.74 2.76
N ARG A 393 24.17 12.33 2.28
CA ARG A 393 25.51 11.86 2.66
C ARG A 393 25.74 11.98 4.16
N LYS A 394 25.44 13.14 4.74
CA LYS A 394 25.64 13.39 6.18
C LYS A 394 24.95 12.35 7.05
N VAL A 395 23.73 11.95 6.72
CA VAL A 395 22.97 10.97 7.51
C VAL A 395 23.40 9.54 7.17
N LEU A 396 23.39 9.18 5.88
CA LEU A 396 23.51 7.79 5.45
C LEU A 396 24.95 7.26 5.41
N THR A 397 26.00 8.12 5.51
CA THR A 397 27.40 7.66 5.63
C THR A 397 27.93 7.65 7.06
N ASN A 398 27.44 8.52 7.95
CA ASN A 398 28.10 8.77 9.24
C ASN A 398 27.80 7.75 10.36
N ASN A 399 26.84 6.84 10.17
CA ASN A 399 26.43 5.92 11.23
C ASN A 399 27.26 4.63 11.33
N HIS A 400 28.25 4.39 10.46
CA HIS A 400 29.23 3.33 10.71
C HIS A 400 30.12 3.60 11.95
N ASN A 401 30.12 4.82 12.51
CA ASN A 401 30.95 5.18 13.67
C ASN A 401 30.17 5.59 14.94
N ASN A 402 28.85 5.77 14.89
CA ASN A 402 28.07 6.34 16.01
C ASN A 402 27.17 5.34 16.76
N ASN A 403 27.26 4.05 16.47
CA ASN A 403 26.43 3.00 17.08
C ASN A 403 26.80 2.68 18.55
N HIS A 404 27.44 3.62 19.26
CA HIS A 404 27.79 3.43 20.67
C HIS A 404 27.44 4.59 21.60
N ASN A 405 26.69 5.61 21.17
CA ASN A 405 26.51 6.77 22.06
C ASN A 405 25.17 7.51 22.04
N ASN A 406 24.07 6.88 21.63
CA ASN A 406 22.75 7.53 21.75
C ASN A 406 21.65 6.65 22.34
N ASN A 407 21.99 5.89 23.37
CA ASN A 407 21.00 5.30 24.27
C ASN A 407 21.19 5.87 25.68
N ASN A 408 20.80 7.14 25.89
CA ASN A 408 20.56 7.64 27.23
C ASN A 408 19.68 8.90 27.22
N ASN A 409 18.37 8.73 27.05
CA ASN A 409 17.41 9.47 27.86
C ASN A 409 16.05 8.80 27.75
N ASN A 410 15.67 8.05 28.79
CA ASN A 410 14.36 8.07 29.45
C ASN A 410 14.01 6.71 30.06
N ASN A 411 14.58 6.38 31.23
CA ASN A 411 13.81 5.66 32.26
C ASN A 411 14.48 5.81 33.64
N ASN A 412 13.99 6.74 34.44
CA ASN A 412 14.27 6.79 35.87
C ASN A 412 13.03 6.26 36.59
N ASN A 413 13.09 5.02 37.10
CA ASN A 413 12.71 4.66 38.47
C ASN A 413 12.67 3.12 38.63
N ASN A 414 13.77 2.49 39.04
CA ASN A 414 13.69 1.50 40.11
C ASN A 414 15.06 1.29 40.78
N ASN A 415 15.07 1.48 42.09
CA ASN A 415 16.24 1.43 42.94
C ASN A 415 16.46 -0.01 43.40
N ASN A 416 17.58 -0.65 43.05
CA ASN A 416 18.12 -1.70 43.91
C ASN A 416 19.65 -1.84 43.79
N HIS A 417 20.30 -1.74 44.94
CA HIS A 417 21.73 -1.96 45.17
C HIS A 417 22.13 -3.40 44.79
N ASN A 418 23.26 -3.58 44.08
CA ASN A 418 24.45 -4.17 44.70
C ASN A 418 25.70 -4.00 43.83
N ASN A 419 26.80 -3.65 44.48
CA ASN A 419 28.16 -3.56 43.95
C ASN A 419 28.83 -4.94 44.09
N ASN A 420 29.70 -5.36 43.15
CA ASN A 420 31.15 -5.51 43.40
C ASN A 420 31.88 -6.41 42.38
N HIS A 421 33.07 -5.90 41.99
CA HIS A 421 34.32 -6.54 41.53
C HIS A 421 34.48 -7.31 40.19
N ASN A 422 35.13 -6.62 39.24
CA ASN A 422 36.56 -6.75 38.87
C ASN A 422 37.10 -8.16 38.55
N ASN A 423 37.56 -8.40 37.29
CA ASN A 423 38.99 -8.43 36.92
C ASN A 423 39.20 -8.84 35.44
N ASN A 424 39.85 -7.95 34.67
CA ASN A 424 40.99 -8.17 33.77
C ASN A 424 41.18 -9.54 33.06
N ASN A 425 41.35 -9.57 31.74
CA ASN A 425 42.67 -9.43 31.12
C ASN A 425 42.63 -9.45 29.58
N ASN A 426 43.44 -8.57 29.03
CA ASN A 426 43.80 -8.39 27.64
C ASN A 426 44.86 -9.43 27.24
N ASN A 427 44.82 -9.99 26.04
CA ASN A 427 46.08 -10.22 25.33
C ASN A 427 45.90 -10.24 23.81
N ASN A 428 46.50 -9.22 23.22
CA ASN A 428 46.80 -9.04 21.82
C ASN A 428 48.07 -9.85 21.50
N ASN A 429 48.11 -10.60 20.39
CA ASN A 429 49.35 -10.61 19.62
C ASN A 429 49.14 -10.92 18.14
N ASN A 430 49.93 -10.20 17.38
CA ASN A 430 49.90 -9.99 15.95
C ASN A 430 50.95 -10.89 15.26
N ASN A 431 50.77 -11.01 13.95
CA ASN A 431 51.80 -11.01 12.91
C ASN A 431 52.25 -12.32 12.21
N ASN A 432 51.94 -12.31 10.90
CA ASN A 432 52.79 -12.56 9.73
C ASN A 432 53.24 -13.97 9.30
N ASN A 433 52.50 -14.47 8.31
CA ASN A 433 52.86 -14.61 6.88
C ASN A 433 54.12 -15.40 6.47
N SER A 434 53.90 -16.47 5.69
CA SER A 434 54.82 -16.93 4.64
C SER A 434 54.04 -17.79 3.62
N GLY A 435 54.00 -17.36 2.37
CA GLY A 435 53.28 -18.04 1.29
C GLY A 435 53.99 -19.26 0.71
N LYS A 436 53.25 -20.00 -0.11
CA LYS A 436 53.72 -20.73 -1.30
C LYS A 436 52.51 -21.16 -2.15
N GLU A 437 52.68 -21.01 -3.45
CA GLU A 437 51.76 -21.29 -4.56
C GLU A 437 51.53 -22.79 -4.72
N GLU A 438 50.32 -23.18 -5.16
CA GLU A 438 50.08 -24.31 -6.08
C GLU A 438 48.68 -24.19 -6.72
N GLU A 439 48.57 -24.77 -7.91
CA GLU A 439 47.71 -24.44 -9.04
C GLU A 439 46.20 -24.69 -8.87
N GLU A 440 45.36 -23.82 -9.46
CA GLU A 440 43.91 -24.01 -9.52
C GLU A 440 43.41 -24.13 -10.97
N VAL A 441 42.56 -25.13 -11.18
CA VAL A 441 42.02 -25.64 -12.44
C VAL A 441 40.93 -24.70 -12.98
N VAL A 442 41.04 -24.37 -14.26
CA VAL A 442 40.07 -23.55 -15.01
C VAL A 442 38.76 -24.32 -15.21
N VAL A 443 37.67 -23.84 -14.61
CA VAL A 443 36.30 -24.15 -15.04
C VAL A 443 35.67 -22.87 -15.57
N GLN A 444 35.38 -22.85 -16.87
CA GLN A 444 34.67 -21.77 -17.55
C GLN A 444 33.19 -21.77 -17.14
N GLU A 445 32.75 -20.77 -16.38
CA GLU A 445 31.33 -20.42 -16.30
C GLU A 445 30.92 -19.62 -17.53
N HIS A 446 29.95 -20.17 -18.27
CA HIS A 446 29.24 -19.49 -19.35
C HIS A 446 28.39 -18.34 -18.79
N VAL A 447 28.89 -17.12 -18.91
CA VAL A 447 28.13 -15.89 -18.66
C VAL A 447 27.17 -15.65 -19.83
N SER A 448 25.86 -15.76 -19.58
CA SER A 448 24.80 -15.34 -20.51
C SER A 448 24.86 -13.84 -20.80
N PRO A 449 24.85 -13.39 -22.07
CA PRO A 449 25.03 -11.99 -22.44
C PRO A 449 23.67 -11.31 -22.59
N ASN A 450 23.06 -10.84 -21.50
CA ASN A 450 22.04 -9.76 -21.58
C ASN A 450 21.62 -9.13 -20.24
N SER A 451 22.55 -8.95 -19.30
CA SER A 451 22.43 -7.80 -18.39
C SER A 451 22.80 -6.56 -19.20
N ARG A 452 21.92 -5.55 -19.29
CA ARG A 452 22.27 -4.25 -19.88
C ARG A 452 23.45 -3.68 -19.09
N LYS A 453 24.68 -3.92 -19.54
CA LYS A 453 25.88 -3.24 -19.06
C LYS A 453 25.72 -1.78 -19.45
N ARG A 454 25.33 -0.94 -18.49
CA ARG A 454 25.37 0.52 -18.63
C ARG A 454 26.78 0.94 -19.02
N SER A 455 26.86 1.97 -19.86
CA SER A 455 28.15 2.50 -20.31
C SER A 455 28.98 2.95 -19.11
N ARG A 456 30.31 2.80 -19.19
CA ARG A 456 31.26 3.23 -18.15
C ARG A 456 31.16 4.74 -17.83
N ASP A 457 30.55 5.52 -18.72
CA ASP A 457 30.36 6.95 -18.57
C ASP A 457 29.04 7.31 -17.86
N GLU A 458 28.00 6.46 -17.92
CA GLU A 458 26.78 6.61 -17.09
C GLU A 458 27.05 6.41 -15.60
N MET A 459 27.97 5.51 -15.23
CA MET A 459 28.31 5.24 -13.83
C MET A 459 29.13 6.37 -13.17
N LYS A 460 29.69 7.32 -13.93
CA LYS A 460 30.54 8.38 -13.37
C LYS A 460 29.77 9.60 -12.84
N ASN A 461 28.48 9.72 -13.16
CA ASN A 461 27.64 10.86 -12.79
C ASN A 461 26.39 10.47 -11.97
N GLU A 462 26.35 9.24 -11.45
CA GLU A 462 25.22 8.74 -10.67
C GLU A 462 25.19 9.41 -9.28
N SER A 463 24.01 9.86 -8.86
CA SER A 463 23.83 10.54 -7.57
C SER A 463 24.07 9.58 -6.40
N PHE A 464 24.49 10.10 -5.25
CA PHE A 464 24.72 9.25 -4.06
C PHE A 464 23.41 8.57 -3.63
N ILE A 465 22.28 9.27 -3.76
CA ILE A 465 20.94 8.74 -3.48
C ILE A 465 20.67 7.48 -4.31
N GLU A 466 20.93 7.54 -5.63
CA GLU A 466 20.69 6.43 -6.53
C GLU A 466 21.61 5.24 -6.22
N VAL A 467 22.89 5.51 -5.93
CA VAL A 467 23.84 4.48 -5.50
C VAL A 467 23.39 3.83 -4.19
N TRP A 468 22.94 4.62 -3.21
CA TRP A 468 22.47 4.13 -1.92
C TRP A 468 21.24 3.23 -2.07
N ARG A 469 20.23 3.68 -2.84
CA ARG A 469 19.00 2.93 -3.10
C ARG A 469 19.28 1.62 -3.83
N ARG A 470 20.03 1.68 -4.92
CA ARG A 470 20.35 0.51 -5.75
C ARG A 470 21.25 -0.50 -5.02
N ALA A 471 22.01 -0.07 -4.02
CA ALA A 471 22.75 -0.97 -3.14
C ALA A 471 21.87 -1.72 -2.12
N TRP A 472 20.60 -1.31 -1.96
CA TRP A 472 19.65 -1.92 -1.03
C TRP A 472 18.60 -2.75 -1.76
N VAL A 473 17.93 -2.15 -2.74
CA VAL A 473 16.79 -2.75 -3.42
C VAL A 473 16.94 -2.72 -4.94
N GLU A 474 16.20 -3.61 -5.60
CA GLU A 474 15.93 -3.57 -7.04
C GLU A 474 14.44 -3.31 -7.25
N GLU A 475 14.09 -2.44 -8.19
CA GLU A 475 12.69 -2.18 -8.48
C GLU A 475 12.10 -3.28 -9.38
N ILE A 476 10.89 -3.71 -9.09
CA ILE A 476 10.10 -4.59 -9.94
C ILE A 476 9.09 -3.73 -10.72
N ASP A 477 9.20 -3.74 -12.04
CA ASP A 477 8.25 -3.11 -12.95
C ASP A 477 6.94 -3.93 -12.95
N VAL A 478 5.90 -3.34 -12.35
CA VAL A 478 4.56 -3.93 -12.25
C VAL A 478 3.57 -3.27 -13.21
N SER A 479 4.06 -2.58 -14.26
CA SER A 479 3.19 -1.86 -15.21
C SER A 479 2.15 -2.78 -15.83
N THR A 480 2.52 -3.99 -16.23
CA THR A 480 1.57 -4.94 -16.85
C THR A 480 0.41 -5.30 -15.93
N VAL A 481 0.65 -5.47 -14.63
CA VAL A 481 -0.41 -5.74 -13.65
C VAL A 481 -1.29 -4.50 -13.44
N ARG A 482 -0.66 -3.31 -13.44
CA ARG A 482 -1.35 -2.02 -13.34
C ARG A 482 -2.27 -1.78 -14.54
N ASP A 483 -1.76 -2.00 -15.75
CA ASP A 483 -2.46 -1.78 -17.01
C ASP A 483 -3.70 -2.68 -17.11
N VAL A 484 -3.61 -3.93 -16.62
CA VAL A 484 -4.77 -4.85 -16.55
C VAL A 484 -5.86 -4.29 -15.64
N PHE A 485 -5.52 -3.86 -14.42
CA PHE A 485 -6.49 -3.26 -13.51
C PHE A 485 -7.09 -1.97 -14.06
N PHE A 486 -6.25 -1.11 -14.62
CA PHE A 486 -6.65 0.18 -15.17
C PHE A 486 -7.62 0.02 -16.36
N SER A 487 -7.35 -0.94 -17.26
CA SER A 487 -8.24 -1.23 -18.39
C SER A 487 -9.62 -1.71 -17.93
N LEU A 488 -9.67 -2.58 -16.92
CA LEU A 488 -10.93 -3.07 -16.33
C LEU A 488 -11.75 -1.94 -15.69
N ARG A 489 -11.09 -0.98 -15.02
CA ARG A 489 -11.76 0.20 -14.46
C ARG A 489 -12.36 1.10 -15.54
N GLN A 490 -11.64 1.34 -16.64
CA GLN A 490 -12.18 2.12 -17.75
C GLN A 490 -13.37 1.45 -18.43
N GLU A 491 -13.33 0.13 -18.63
CA GLU A 491 -14.44 -0.62 -19.24
C GLU A 491 -15.71 -0.55 -18.37
N GLY A 492 -15.57 -0.67 -17.05
CA GLY A 492 -16.68 -0.53 -16.10
C GLY A 492 -17.34 0.86 -16.13
N ASN A 493 -16.54 1.93 -16.22
CA ASN A 493 -17.05 3.30 -16.31
C ASN A 493 -17.80 3.54 -17.63
N ASN A 494 -17.27 3.06 -18.75
CA ASN A 494 -17.90 3.20 -20.07
C ASN A 494 -19.24 2.46 -20.18
N ASN A 495 -19.41 1.32 -19.50
CA ASN A 495 -20.66 0.56 -19.52
C ASN A 495 -21.78 1.22 -18.70
N ASN A 496 -21.45 2.01 -17.68
CA ASN A 496 -22.43 2.73 -16.85
C ASN A 496 -22.97 4.02 -17.50
N HIS A 497 -22.35 4.54 -18.56
CA HIS A 497 -22.79 5.76 -19.25
C HIS A 497 -23.77 5.54 -20.42
N ASN A 498 -24.24 4.32 -20.66
CA ASN A 498 -25.11 4.03 -21.81
C ASN A 498 -26.61 4.40 -21.65
N HIS A 499 -27.00 5.24 -20.68
CA HIS A 499 -28.41 5.62 -20.52
C HIS A 499 -28.76 7.07 -20.18
N HIS A 500 -27.88 8.04 -20.40
CA HIS A 500 -28.31 9.44 -20.49
C HIS A 500 -27.69 10.14 -21.70
N HIS A 501 -28.56 10.52 -22.65
CA HIS A 501 -28.22 11.37 -23.77
C HIS A 501 -28.04 12.79 -23.24
N CYS A 502 -26.82 13.16 -22.85
CA CYS A 502 -26.42 14.53 -22.58
C CYS A 502 -25.31 14.93 -23.57
N GLU A 503 -25.51 15.98 -24.35
CA GLU A 503 -24.58 16.41 -25.42
C GLU A 503 -23.34 17.16 -24.87
N SER A 504 -22.76 16.75 -23.73
CA SER A 504 -21.60 17.44 -23.14
C SER A 504 -20.57 16.56 -22.42
N ASP A 505 -20.50 15.25 -22.71
CA ASP A 505 -19.69 14.29 -21.94
C ASP A 505 -18.20 14.17 -22.31
N GLU A 506 -17.68 14.95 -23.27
CA GLU A 506 -16.25 14.82 -23.68
C GLU A 506 -15.24 15.47 -22.71
N CYS A 507 -15.67 16.16 -21.64
CA CYS A 507 -14.75 16.90 -20.76
C CYS A 507 -14.54 16.31 -19.34
N CYS A 508 -15.41 15.44 -18.82
CA CYS A 508 -15.32 15.01 -17.41
C CYS A 508 -14.56 13.69 -17.20
N SER A 509 -14.68 12.72 -18.10
CA SER A 509 -14.07 11.38 -17.92
C SER A 509 -12.54 11.38 -18.08
N HIS A 510 -11.98 12.29 -18.87
CA HIS A 510 -10.54 12.34 -19.12
C HIS A 510 -9.71 12.72 -17.88
N GLY A 511 -10.26 13.54 -16.97
CA GLY A 511 -9.55 13.95 -15.76
C GLY A 511 -9.46 12.86 -14.69
N GLU A 512 -10.55 12.10 -14.51
CA GLU A 512 -10.62 11.03 -13.51
C GLU A 512 -9.70 9.85 -13.85
N ASP A 513 -9.62 9.48 -15.15
CA ASP A 513 -8.73 8.42 -15.61
C ASP A 513 -7.25 8.80 -15.44
N GLU A 514 -6.90 10.07 -15.67
CA GLU A 514 -5.53 10.58 -15.47
C GLU A 514 -5.14 10.58 -13.99
N GLU A 515 -6.03 11.04 -13.10
CA GLU A 515 -5.81 11.01 -11.65
C GLU A 515 -5.64 9.57 -11.14
N LEU A 516 -6.53 8.65 -11.54
CA LEU A 516 -6.42 7.25 -11.17
C LEU A 516 -5.08 6.66 -11.61
N LEU A 517 -4.68 6.91 -12.86
CA LEU A 517 -3.41 6.41 -13.38
C LEU A 517 -2.21 6.98 -12.60
N GLU A 518 -2.22 8.27 -12.26
CA GLU A 518 -1.19 8.90 -11.44
C GLU A 518 -1.08 8.23 -10.07
N ARG A 519 -2.22 8.03 -9.39
CA ARG A 519 -2.29 7.34 -8.09
C ARG A 519 -1.83 5.89 -8.16
N LEU A 520 -2.08 5.19 -9.27
CA LEU A 520 -1.58 3.83 -9.47
C LEU A 520 -0.07 3.82 -9.78
N ASN A 521 0.43 4.83 -10.47
CA ASN A 521 1.86 5.00 -10.77
C ASN A 521 2.69 5.34 -9.53
N SER A 522 2.09 5.94 -8.50
CA SER A 522 2.76 6.21 -7.22
C SER A 522 3.10 4.93 -6.44
N VAL A 523 2.37 3.83 -6.68
CA VAL A 523 2.60 2.53 -6.05
C VAL A 523 3.74 1.80 -6.74
N ARG A 524 4.87 1.65 -6.04
CA ARG A 524 6.08 1.00 -6.57
C ARG A 524 6.50 -0.18 -5.71
N VAL A 525 7.00 -1.22 -6.37
CA VAL A 525 7.43 -2.46 -5.71
C VAL A 525 8.93 -2.61 -5.83
N TYR A 526 9.58 -2.93 -4.71
CA TYR A 526 11.01 -3.15 -4.64
C TYR A 526 11.30 -4.48 -3.98
N MET A 527 12.36 -5.16 -4.42
CA MET A 527 12.88 -6.37 -3.81
C MET A 527 14.20 -6.07 -3.10
N VAL A 528 14.33 -6.48 -1.84
CA VAL A 528 15.59 -6.44 -1.09
C VAL A 528 16.60 -7.40 -1.71
N LYS A 529 17.83 -6.92 -1.94
CA LYS A 529 18.90 -7.63 -2.66
C LYS A 529 19.66 -8.68 -1.84
#